data_AF-A0AAU8MW71-F1
#
_entry.id   AF-A0AAU8MW71-F1
#
_cell.length_a   1.000
_cell.length_b   1.000
_cell.length_c   1.000
_cell.angle_alpha   90.00
_cell.angle_beta   90.00
_cell.angle_gamma   90.00
#
_symmetry.space_group_name_H-M   'P 1'
#
loop_
_entity.id
_entity.type
_entity.pdbx_description
1 polymer ?
#
loop_
_entity_poly.entity_id
_entity_poly.type
_entity_poly.pdbx_seq_one_letter_code
_entity_poly.pdbx_strand_id
1 'polypeptide(L)'
;MSASVWSLWTDLHWLRPQWLWLLAALPLLAGWWRRRRRDRSVWRGAVDAHLLPHLLDGRAGRASRLAAVAAALGYVVAVLALSGPSWRESEQPLWQARTPLVLALDLSSRSLAGDLPPTRLAQARAKLSVLLRERDGGQVGLVVYADDAYTVAPLTDDGRNVAIFLDALTPDIMPGDGQRADRAIAWSARLLRQAGFERGEILLITDQADRAARAAAEKAREQGYRVSALGLGGDTATPFRRPDGRIVSVALDADSLRRLAGDGGGRYAAIGQGDADLRALGVLAPKIGDAGAAQGKQGRMREDNGYWLLPPLLLLGLFAFRRRSGAAALALLLCLGLPLSPARAQGLWQRADQAAHARMEEGMAAYRKGEFERAGELYRQGQGADAQYNLGNALARQGRYDEAIQAYDQALKLQPGMADAMANRRAVAAAKQRPPSPQEQGKQDAPQRNGGGQKGQGRDGGQGSQSKPQSQKGQQDGQRAQDPRRDRNAPQPQPQPQPGSSGAGNGRSEAPRAADQAAQQQADAAQRERIRRELERQGAAQDGGAQRGDRKAPAPGRENAQQRERRMANEAWLKRVPDDPGGLLREKFKIEYERRQMQSLKGD
;
A
#
# COMPACT_ATOMS: atom_id res chain seq x y z
N MET A 1 -45.57 13.81 -3.94
CA MET A 1 -45.08 12.93 -5.03
C MET A 1 -44.99 13.62 -6.40
N SER A 2 -45.42 14.88 -6.54
CA SER A 2 -45.36 15.63 -7.81
C SER A 2 -44.07 16.43 -8.02
N ALA A 3 -43.35 16.81 -6.94
CA ALA A 3 -42.12 17.60 -7.04
C ALA A 3 -40.88 16.81 -7.50
N SER A 4 -40.88 15.48 -7.33
CA SER A 4 -39.74 14.60 -7.66
C SER A 4 -39.71 14.12 -9.11
N VAL A 5 -40.82 14.22 -9.84
CA VAL A 5 -40.85 13.83 -11.27
C VAL A 5 -40.27 14.93 -12.14
N TRP A 6 -40.56 16.21 -11.84
CA TRP A 6 -40.07 17.34 -12.64
C TRP A 6 -38.54 17.52 -12.57
N SER A 7 -37.90 17.19 -11.45
CA SER A 7 -36.44 17.21 -11.33
C SER A 7 -35.74 16.12 -12.16
N LEU A 8 -36.42 15.00 -12.44
CA LEU A 8 -35.84 13.93 -13.28
C LEU A 8 -35.73 14.35 -14.75
N TRP A 9 -36.58 15.26 -15.23
CA TRP A 9 -36.57 15.72 -16.62
C TRP A 9 -35.51 16.79 -16.87
N THR A 10 -35.12 17.59 -15.86
CA THR A 10 -34.05 18.58 -15.99
C THR A 10 -32.67 17.96 -16.03
N ASP A 11 -32.49 16.77 -15.43
CA ASP A 11 -31.19 16.09 -15.36
C ASP A 11 -30.98 15.04 -16.45
N LEU A 12 -32.01 14.72 -17.25
CA LEU A 12 -31.93 13.72 -18.32
C LEU A 12 -31.06 14.20 -19.48
N HIS A 13 -29.95 13.51 -19.72
CA HIS A 13 -29.07 13.75 -20.87
C HIS A 13 -28.86 12.47 -21.66
N TRP A 14 -28.66 12.61 -22.97
CA TRP A 14 -28.32 11.49 -23.85
C TRP A 14 -26.81 11.41 -24.02
N LEU A 15 -26.20 10.32 -23.58
CA LEU A 15 -24.77 10.06 -23.77
C LEU A 15 -24.42 9.89 -25.26
N ARG A 16 -25.36 9.38 -26.06
CA ARG A 16 -25.17 9.06 -27.48
C ARG A 16 -26.39 9.49 -28.31
N PRO A 17 -26.63 10.80 -28.49
CA PRO A 17 -27.83 11.30 -29.17
C PRO A 17 -27.93 10.85 -30.63
N GLN A 18 -26.82 10.46 -31.26
CA GLN A 18 -26.80 9.96 -32.64
C GLN A 18 -27.69 8.74 -32.88
N TRP A 19 -27.96 7.91 -31.86
CA TRP A 19 -28.84 6.76 -32.01
C TRP A 19 -30.31 7.16 -32.23
N LEU A 20 -30.72 8.37 -31.81
CA LEU A 20 -32.09 8.86 -31.99
C LEU A 20 -32.46 9.01 -33.47
N TRP A 21 -31.48 9.18 -34.37
CA TRP A 21 -31.71 9.21 -35.82
C TRP A 21 -32.33 7.92 -36.36
N LEU A 22 -32.12 6.78 -35.69
CA LEU A 22 -32.77 5.53 -36.06
C LEU A 22 -34.30 5.60 -35.98
N LEU A 23 -34.88 6.48 -35.15
CA LEU A 23 -36.33 6.67 -35.12
C LEU A 23 -36.90 7.10 -36.48
N ALA A 24 -36.12 7.78 -37.33
CA ALA A 24 -36.52 8.16 -38.68
C ALA A 24 -36.68 6.95 -39.63
N ALA A 25 -36.10 5.79 -39.31
CA ALA A 25 -36.29 4.56 -40.09
C ALA A 25 -37.65 3.89 -39.83
N LEU A 26 -38.35 4.26 -38.75
CA LEU A 26 -39.64 3.69 -38.36
C LEU A 26 -40.74 3.84 -39.44
N PRO A 27 -40.98 5.02 -40.07
CA PRO A 27 -41.94 5.15 -41.17
C PRO A 27 -41.56 4.32 -42.41
N LEU A 28 -40.26 4.18 -42.71
CA LEU A 28 -39.78 3.34 -43.82
C LEU A 28 -40.07 1.86 -43.56
N LEU A 29 -39.78 1.39 -42.34
CA LEU A 29 -40.09 0.02 -41.90
C LEU A 29 -41.60 -0.24 -41.91
N ALA A 30 -42.41 0.73 -41.45
CA ALA A 30 -43.86 0.64 -41.50
C ALA A 30 -44.40 0.59 -42.94
N GLY A 31 -43.86 1.41 -43.84
CA GLY A 31 -44.20 1.43 -45.26
C GLY A 31 -43.84 0.12 -45.97
N TRP A 32 -42.62 -0.37 -45.73
CA TRP A 32 -42.14 -1.67 -46.24
C TRP A 32 -43.01 -2.84 -45.73
N TRP A 33 -43.36 -2.84 -44.44
CA TRP A 33 -44.22 -3.87 -43.87
C TRP A 33 -45.64 -3.84 -44.44
N ARG A 34 -46.20 -2.64 -44.67
CA ARG A 34 -47.50 -2.47 -45.35
C ARG A 34 -47.45 -2.97 -46.80
N ARG A 35 -46.39 -2.68 -47.56
CA ARG A 35 -46.19 -3.19 -48.93
C ARG A 35 -46.11 -4.71 -48.95
N ARG A 36 -45.23 -5.32 -48.14
CA ARG A 36 -45.14 -6.80 -48.02
C ARG A 36 -46.45 -7.48 -47.63
N ARG A 37 -47.30 -6.84 -46.83
CA ARG A 37 -48.64 -7.36 -46.50
C ARG A 37 -49.62 -7.29 -47.67
N ARG A 38 -49.52 -6.26 -48.51
CA ARG A 38 -50.29 -6.18 -49.76
C ARG A 38 -49.83 -7.26 -50.74
N ASP A 39 -48.53 -7.48 -50.86
CA ASP A 39 -47.98 -8.49 -51.78
C ASP A 39 -48.31 -9.93 -51.34
N ARG A 40 -48.43 -10.17 -50.03
CA ARG A 40 -48.93 -11.45 -49.49
C ARG A 40 -50.41 -11.74 -49.81
N SER A 41 -51.16 -10.79 -50.35
CA SER A 41 -52.49 -11.04 -50.91
C SER A 41 -52.43 -11.36 -52.40
N VAL A 42 -51.56 -12.29 -52.81
CA VAL A 42 -51.50 -12.82 -54.19
C VAL A 42 -52.89 -13.24 -54.69
N TRP A 43 -53.72 -13.76 -53.77
CA TRP A 43 -55.12 -14.14 -54.01
C TRP A 43 -56.04 -12.99 -54.45
N ARG A 44 -55.70 -11.71 -54.20
CA ARG A 44 -56.49 -10.56 -54.70
C ARG A 44 -56.28 -10.29 -56.19
N GLY A 45 -55.17 -10.74 -56.75
CA GLY A 45 -54.88 -10.62 -58.19
C GLY A 45 -55.34 -11.83 -59.01
N ALA A 46 -55.64 -12.95 -58.35
CA ALA A 46 -55.94 -14.24 -59.00
C ALA A 46 -57.36 -14.77 -58.72
N VAL A 47 -58.15 -14.11 -57.86
CA VAL A 47 -59.50 -14.55 -57.46
C VAL A 47 -60.47 -13.39 -57.55
N ASP A 48 -61.66 -13.63 -58.10
CA ASP A 48 -62.71 -12.61 -58.24
C ASP A 48 -63.13 -12.00 -56.89
N ALA A 49 -63.36 -10.68 -56.91
CA ALA A 49 -63.58 -9.86 -55.72
C ALA A 49 -64.72 -10.34 -54.79
N HIS A 50 -65.73 -11.02 -55.35
CA HIS A 50 -66.88 -11.55 -54.61
C HIS A 50 -66.59 -12.84 -53.81
N LEU A 51 -65.54 -13.61 -54.16
CA LEU A 51 -65.19 -14.87 -53.50
C LEU A 51 -64.17 -14.68 -52.35
N LEU A 52 -63.41 -13.58 -52.40
CA LEU A 52 -62.39 -13.23 -51.42
C LEU A 52 -62.84 -13.18 -49.95
N PRO A 53 -64.04 -12.68 -49.61
CA PRO A 53 -64.52 -12.63 -48.22
C PRO A 53 -64.79 -14.01 -47.61
N HIS A 54 -65.03 -15.03 -48.45
CA HIS A 54 -65.38 -16.39 -48.04
C HIS A 54 -64.14 -17.32 -47.96
N LEU A 55 -63.06 -16.97 -48.67
CA LEU A 55 -61.80 -17.74 -48.71
C LEU A 55 -60.75 -17.26 -47.70
N LEU A 56 -60.78 -15.99 -47.31
CA LEU A 56 -59.82 -15.41 -46.36
C LEU A 56 -60.43 -15.33 -44.95
N ASP A 57 -59.92 -16.17 -44.06
CA ASP A 57 -60.31 -16.21 -42.65
C ASP A 57 -60.03 -14.85 -41.96
N GLY A 58 -61.08 -14.05 -41.74
CA GLY A 58 -60.99 -12.64 -41.31
C GLY A 58 -60.37 -12.40 -39.92
N ARG A 59 -60.07 -13.46 -39.17
CA ARG A 59 -59.50 -13.38 -37.81
C ARG A 59 -58.01 -13.00 -37.76
N ALA A 60 -57.28 -13.08 -38.87
CA ALA A 60 -55.85 -12.75 -38.92
C ALA A 60 -55.53 -11.24 -38.80
N GLY A 61 -56.51 -10.35 -38.97
CA GLY A 61 -56.29 -8.90 -39.05
C GLY A 61 -55.85 -8.23 -37.74
N ARG A 62 -56.61 -8.42 -36.64
CA ARG A 62 -56.39 -7.70 -35.36
C ARG A 62 -55.11 -8.12 -34.64
N ALA A 63 -54.85 -9.42 -34.51
CA ALA A 63 -53.62 -9.94 -33.89
C ALA A 63 -52.35 -9.43 -34.61
N SER A 64 -52.45 -9.24 -35.93
CA SER A 64 -51.33 -8.79 -36.74
C SER A 64 -51.04 -7.28 -36.63
N ARG A 65 -52.07 -6.46 -36.35
CA ARG A 65 -51.91 -5.03 -36.05
C ARG A 65 -51.28 -4.84 -34.67
N LEU A 66 -51.75 -5.58 -33.66
CA LEU A 66 -51.19 -5.55 -32.31
C LEU A 66 -49.71 -5.94 -32.31
N ALA A 67 -49.33 -6.99 -33.06
CA ALA A 67 -47.94 -7.39 -33.21
C ALA A 67 -47.06 -6.30 -33.87
N ALA A 68 -47.59 -5.56 -34.86
CA ALA A 68 -46.86 -4.43 -35.44
C ALA A 68 -46.72 -3.25 -34.49
N VAL A 69 -47.76 -2.93 -33.73
CA VAL A 69 -47.69 -1.87 -32.72
C VAL A 69 -46.67 -2.25 -31.64
N ALA A 70 -46.67 -3.49 -31.17
CA ALA A 70 -45.69 -3.99 -30.21
C ALA A 70 -44.25 -3.97 -30.78
N ALA A 71 -44.06 -4.34 -32.05
CA ALA A 71 -42.76 -4.28 -32.71
C ALA A 71 -42.26 -2.84 -32.89
N ALA A 72 -43.15 -1.92 -33.25
CA ALA A 72 -42.83 -0.49 -33.35
C ALA A 72 -42.47 0.09 -31.98
N LEU A 73 -43.22 -0.26 -30.94
CA LEU A 73 -42.93 0.16 -29.57
C LEU A 73 -41.59 -0.41 -29.07
N GLY A 74 -41.33 -1.70 -29.33
CA GLY A 74 -40.05 -2.34 -29.00
C GLY A 74 -38.88 -1.67 -29.72
N TYR A 75 -39.05 -1.31 -30.99
CA TYR A 75 -38.03 -0.56 -31.73
C TYR A 75 -37.72 0.79 -31.09
N VAL A 76 -38.76 1.56 -30.71
CA VAL A 76 -38.57 2.85 -30.02
C VAL A 76 -37.83 2.66 -28.70
N VAL A 77 -38.24 1.68 -27.87
CA VAL A 77 -37.59 1.39 -26.58
C VAL A 77 -36.13 0.98 -26.77
N ALA A 78 -35.82 0.18 -27.79
CA ALA A 78 -34.45 -0.22 -28.09
C ALA A 78 -33.57 0.97 -28.52
N VAL A 79 -34.10 1.87 -29.34
CA VAL A 79 -33.38 3.09 -29.75
C VAL A 79 -33.13 4.01 -28.55
N LEU A 80 -34.11 4.17 -27.67
CA LEU A 80 -33.97 4.94 -26.42
C LEU A 80 -32.98 4.28 -25.44
N ALA A 81 -32.87 2.95 -25.43
CA ALA A 81 -31.85 2.26 -24.63
C ALA A 81 -30.43 2.52 -25.17
N LEU A 82 -30.27 2.48 -26.50
CA LEU A 82 -28.98 2.69 -27.18
C LEU A 82 -28.47 4.13 -27.12
N SER A 83 -29.37 5.11 -27.05
CA SER A 83 -28.99 6.53 -26.92
C SER A 83 -28.40 6.88 -25.55
N GLY A 84 -28.45 5.95 -24.59
CA GLY A 84 -27.82 6.08 -23.28
C GLY A 84 -28.41 7.23 -22.45
N PRO A 85 -29.66 7.12 -21.98
CA PRO A 85 -30.24 8.10 -21.09
C PRO A 85 -29.47 8.08 -19.76
N SER A 86 -29.06 9.25 -19.31
CA SER A 86 -28.34 9.43 -18.07
C SER A 86 -29.03 10.48 -17.21
N TRP A 87 -29.35 10.09 -15.98
CA TRP A 87 -29.95 10.94 -14.94
C TRP A 87 -29.18 10.83 -13.62
N ARG A 88 -27.99 10.22 -13.63
CA ARG A 88 -27.09 10.11 -12.48
C ARG A 88 -25.70 10.57 -12.89
N GLU A 89 -25.14 11.46 -12.10
CA GLU A 89 -23.76 11.92 -12.21
C GLU A 89 -22.95 11.26 -11.10
N SER A 90 -21.85 10.59 -11.46
CA SER A 90 -20.96 9.92 -10.51
C SER A 90 -19.66 10.69 -10.45
N GLU A 91 -19.28 11.17 -9.26
CA GLU A 91 -17.99 11.81 -9.02
C GLU A 91 -16.93 10.71 -8.86
N GLN A 92 -16.14 10.47 -9.90
CA GLN A 92 -14.96 9.63 -9.74
C GLN A 92 -13.88 10.41 -8.98
N PRO A 93 -13.34 9.86 -7.87
CA PRO A 93 -12.34 10.54 -7.07
C PRO A 93 -11.09 10.68 -7.90
N LEU A 94 -10.78 11.91 -8.18
CA LEU A 94 -9.66 12.24 -8.98
C LEU A 94 -8.65 12.91 -8.08
N TRP A 95 -7.56 12.18 -7.85
CA TRP A 95 -6.51 12.52 -6.91
C TRP A 95 -6.09 13.98 -7.08
N GLN A 96 -6.42 14.80 -6.08
CA GLN A 96 -5.91 16.17 -5.99
C GLN A 96 -4.39 16.09 -5.96
N ALA A 97 -3.74 16.70 -6.94
CA ALA A 97 -2.30 16.65 -7.06
C ALA A 97 -1.65 17.46 -5.93
N ARG A 98 -1.29 16.74 -4.86
CA ARG A 98 -0.57 17.29 -3.72
C ARG A 98 0.87 17.58 -4.14
N THR A 99 1.41 18.72 -3.72
CA THR A 99 2.79 19.11 -4.04
C THR A 99 3.78 18.04 -3.57
N PRO A 100 4.61 17.44 -4.44
CA PRO A 100 5.58 16.43 -4.05
C PRO A 100 6.74 17.03 -3.27
N LEU A 101 7.41 16.22 -2.45
CA LEU A 101 8.59 16.59 -1.68
C LEU A 101 9.75 15.65 -1.99
N VAL A 102 10.92 16.20 -2.34
CA VAL A 102 12.17 15.44 -2.37
C VAL A 102 13.02 15.81 -1.17
N LEU A 103 13.35 14.81 -0.35
CA LEU A 103 14.29 14.93 0.75
C LEU A 103 15.71 14.76 0.20
N ALA A 104 16.61 15.70 0.46
CA ALA A 104 18.01 15.64 0.05
C ALA A 104 18.91 15.63 1.29
N LEU A 105 19.39 14.45 1.68
CA LEU A 105 20.17 14.22 2.90
C LEU A 105 21.68 14.19 2.63
N ASP A 106 22.42 14.98 3.39
CA ASP A 106 23.88 14.98 3.41
C ASP A 106 24.44 13.72 4.12
N LEU A 107 25.20 12.93 3.38
CA LEU A 107 25.93 11.74 3.85
C LEU A 107 27.45 11.92 3.77
N SER A 108 27.94 13.16 3.83
CA SER A 108 29.37 13.44 4.01
C SER A 108 29.88 12.92 5.35
N SER A 109 31.20 12.81 5.50
CA SER A 109 31.83 12.41 6.76
C SER A 109 31.41 13.29 7.94
N ARG A 110 31.09 14.58 7.70
CA ARG A 110 30.64 15.55 8.72
C ARG A 110 29.28 15.21 9.32
N SER A 111 28.47 14.42 8.63
CA SER A 111 27.20 13.90 9.16
C SER A 111 27.40 12.98 10.38
N LEU A 112 28.62 12.51 10.63
CA LEU A 112 28.96 11.70 11.82
C LEU A 112 29.39 12.54 13.03
N ALA A 113 29.40 13.87 12.92
CA ALA A 113 29.74 14.72 14.05
C ALA A 113 28.77 14.53 15.24
N GLY A 114 29.32 14.63 16.45
CA GLY A 114 28.62 14.41 17.72
C GLY A 114 28.17 15.68 18.44
N ASP A 115 28.20 16.84 17.77
CA ASP A 115 27.66 18.12 18.26
C ASP A 115 26.13 18.09 18.42
N LEU A 116 25.46 17.17 17.73
CA LEU A 116 24.10 16.74 17.98
C LEU A 116 24.08 15.26 18.41
N PRO A 117 23.95 14.95 19.72
CA PRO A 117 23.98 13.58 20.20
C PRO A 117 22.81 12.74 19.66
N PRO A 118 23.01 11.45 19.29
CA PRO A 118 24.29 10.73 19.30
C PRO A 118 25.20 11.09 18.12
N THR A 119 24.64 11.34 16.94
CA THR A 119 25.32 11.95 15.79
C THR A 119 24.33 12.78 14.98
N ARG A 120 24.83 13.75 14.19
CA ARG A 120 24.02 14.50 13.22
C ARG A 120 23.17 13.57 12.33
N LEU A 121 23.77 12.53 11.75
CA LEU A 121 23.06 11.58 10.88
C LEU A 121 21.98 10.79 11.63
N ALA A 122 22.24 10.38 12.88
CA ALA A 122 21.21 9.73 13.69
C ALA A 122 20.03 10.66 13.97
N GLN A 123 20.30 11.94 14.27
CA GLN A 123 19.25 12.96 14.45
C GLN A 123 18.49 13.23 13.14
N ALA A 124 19.18 13.31 12.01
CA ALA A 124 18.55 13.46 10.70
C ALA A 124 17.63 12.27 10.37
N ARG A 125 18.09 11.02 10.57
CA ARG A 125 17.26 9.82 10.35
C ARG A 125 16.03 9.79 11.25
N ALA A 126 16.19 10.11 12.53
CA ALA A 126 15.08 10.20 13.48
C ALA A 126 14.08 11.30 13.07
N LYS A 127 14.56 12.44 12.58
CA LYS A 127 13.71 13.53 12.10
C LYS A 127 12.96 13.16 10.82
N LEU A 128 13.65 12.54 9.85
CA LEU A 128 13.06 12.11 8.59
C LEU A 128 12.04 10.98 8.81
N SER A 129 12.25 10.08 9.76
CA SER A 129 11.26 9.04 10.08
C SER A 129 9.97 9.65 10.66
N VAL A 130 10.06 10.69 11.49
CA VAL A 130 8.91 11.47 11.95
C VAL A 130 8.22 12.15 10.76
N LEU A 131 8.97 12.85 9.91
CA LEU A 131 8.43 13.50 8.72
C LEU A 131 7.66 12.52 7.82
N LEU A 132 8.26 11.37 7.48
CA LEU A 132 7.66 10.37 6.61
C LEU A 132 6.41 9.71 7.22
N ARG A 133 6.33 9.65 8.56
CA ARG A 133 5.19 9.07 9.28
C ARG A 133 4.04 10.06 9.44
N GLU A 134 4.34 11.33 9.70
CA GLU A 134 3.36 12.38 10.01
C GLU A 134 2.91 13.16 8.76
N ARG A 135 3.64 13.07 7.65
CA ARG A 135 3.26 13.76 6.43
C ARG A 135 2.00 13.16 5.83
N ASP A 136 0.92 13.94 5.83
CA ASP A 136 -0.36 13.54 5.26
C ASP A 136 -0.37 13.79 3.74
N GLY A 137 0.11 12.79 2.99
CA GLY A 137 0.02 12.70 1.52
C GLY A 137 1.02 13.55 0.73
N GLY A 138 0.83 13.55 -0.60
CA GLY A 138 1.83 14.05 -1.55
C GLY A 138 2.99 13.08 -1.69
N GLN A 139 3.50 12.90 -2.91
CA GLN A 139 4.59 11.96 -3.13
C GLN A 139 5.89 12.44 -2.48
N VAL A 140 6.63 11.52 -1.88
CA VAL A 140 7.94 11.78 -1.28
C VAL A 140 9.01 10.99 -2.02
N GLY A 141 10.11 11.64 -2.36
CA GLY A 141 11.34 11.01 -2.83
C GLY A 141 12.48 11.22 -1.85
N LEU A 142 13.49 10.34 -1.88
CA LEU A 142 14.69 10.44 -1.05
C LEU A 142 15.94 10.41 -1.93
N VAL A 143 16.71 11.47 -1.83
CA VAL A 143 18.02 11.68 -2.45
C VAL A 143 19.05 11.80 -1.34
N VAL A 144 20.20 11.17 -1.54
CA VAL A 144 21.37 11.33 -0.67
C VAL A 144 22.51 11.89 -1.47
N TYR A 145 23.40 12.62 -0.81
CA TYR A 145 24.55 13.21 -1.49
C TYR A 145 25.78 13.35 -0.59
N ALA A 146 26.94 13.41 -1.24
CA ALA A 146 28.22 13.78 -0.66
C ALA A 146 29.06 14.48 -1.74
N ASP A 147 30.00 13.80 -2.39
CA ASP A 147 30.65 14.32 -3.61
C ASP A 147 29.70 14.32 -4.83
N ASP A 148 28.79 13.36 -4.93
CA ASP A 148 27.74 13.31 -5.96
C ASP A 148 26.39 12.95 -5.32
N ALA A 149 25.30 13.07 -6.08
CA ALA A 149 23.94 12.82 -5.61
C ALA A 149 23.31 11.60 -6.29
N TYR A 150 22.53 10.85 -5.50
CA TYR A 150 21.85 9.62 -5.92
C TYR A 150 20.45 9.50 -5.32
N THR A 151 19.55 8.88 -6.09
CA THR A 151 18.19 8.57 -5.63
C THR A 151 18.21 7.25 -4.85
N VAL A 152 17.84 7.33 -3.56
CA VAL A 152 17.59 6.15 -2.71
C VAL A 152 16.18 5.63 -2.98
N ALA A 153 15.19 6.53 -2.93
CA ALA A 153 13.79 6.20 -3.20
C ALA A 153 13.20 7.17 -4.23
N PRO A 154 12.59 6.66 -5.33
CA PRO A 154 11.84 7.50 -6.26
C PRO A 154 10.62 8.13 -5.58
N LEU A 155 9.94 9.05 -6.26
CA LEU A 155 8.70 9.61 -5.75
C LEU A 155 7.65 8.53 -5.56
N THR A 156 7.14 8.40 -4.33
CA THR A 156 6.10 7.46 -3.93
C THR A 156 5.14 8.12 -2.96
N ASP A 157 3.89 7.72 -2.97
CA ASP A 157 2.88 8.05 -1.97
C ASP A 157 3.06 7.27 -0.65
N ASP A 158 3.82 6.17 -0.68
CA ASP A 158 4.14 5.37 0.51
C ASP A 158 5.43 5.82 1.20
N GLY A 159 5.30 6.82 2.09
CA GLY A 159 6.40 7.30 2.92
C GLY A 159 6.96 6.24 3.90
N ARG A 160 6.19 5.21 4.27
CA ARG A 160 6.66 4.14 5.16
C ARG A 160 7.68 3.24 4.46
N ASN A 161 7.47 2.99 3.18
CA ASN A 161 8.45 2.25 2.37
C ASN A 161 9.77 3.04 2.22
N VAL A 162 9.70 4.36 2.07
CA VAL A 162 10.91 5.21 2.06
C VAL A 162 11.67 5.11 3.39
N ALA A 163 10.94 4.99 4.51
CA ALA A 163 11.55 4.91 5.84
C ALA A 163 12.43 3.67 6.04
N ILE A 164 12.17 2.56 5.32
CA ILE A 164 12.98 1.32 5.39
C ILE A 164 14.44 1.58 5.03
N PHE A 165 14.68 2.51 4.10
CA PHE A 165 16.04 2.82 3.66
C PHE A 165 16.81 3.69 4.65
N LEU A 166 16.14 4.41 5.56
CA LEU A 166 16.80 5.36 6.46
C LEU A 166 17.85 4.68 7.34
N ASP A 167 17.55 3.50 7.88
CA ASP A 167 18.47 2.77 8.76
C ASP A 167 19.75 2.33 8.05
N ALA A 168 19.67 2.10 6.74
CA ALA A 168 20.78 1.71 5.89
C ALA A 168 21.63 2.90 5.39
N LEU A 169 21.25 4.14 5.72
CA LEU A 169 21.99 5.32 5.29
C LEU A 169 23.19 5.56 6.21
N THR A 170 24.38 5.43 5.64
CA THR A 170 25.67 5.71 6.26
C THR A 170 26.63 6.31 5.23
N PRO A 171 27.63 7.12 5.62
CA PRO A 171 28.52 7.78 4.66
C PRO A 171 29.29 6.84 3.72
N ASP A 172 29.57 5.61 4.16
CA ASP A 172 30.28 4.58 3.39
C ASP A 172 29.46 3.97 2.25
N ILE A 173 28.16 4.29 2.11
CA ILE A 173 27.41 3.96 0.89
C ILE A 173 27.78 4.89 -0.26
N MET A 174 28.32 6.08 0.04
CA MET A 174 28.69 7.08 -0.97
C MET A 174 30.08 6.74 -1.56
N PRO A 175 30.24 6.77 -2.90
CA PRO A 175 31.52 6.49 -3.55
C PRO A 175 32.64 7.48 -3.20
N GLY A 176 32.29 8.70 -2.80
CA GLY A 176 33.23 9.76 -2.45
C GLY A 176 32.65 10.71 -1.39
N ASP A 177 33.53 11.21 -0.52
CA ASP A 177 33.19 12.22 0.49
C ASP A 177 33.21 13.63 -0.13
N GLY A 178 32.33 14.52 0.33
CA GLY A 178 32.16 15.85 -0.22
C GLY A 178 30.85 16.50 0.25
N GLN A 179 30.65 17.78 -0.04
CA GLN A 179 29.45 18.53 0.37
C GLN A 179 28.83 19.25 -0.84
N ARG A 180 28.48 18.48 -1.87
CA ARG A 180 27.94 18.99 -3.14
C ARG A 180 26.42 19.15 -3.11
N ALA A 181 25.97 20.07 -2.26
CA ALA A 181 24.55 20.42 -2.13
C ALA A 181 23.97 20.97 -3.45
N ASP A 182 24.79 21.60 -4.29
CA ASP A 182 24.43 22.02 -5.65
C ASP A 182 23.99 20.84 -6.53
N ARG A 183 24.74 19.74 -6.49
CA ARG A 183 24.40 18.50 -7.20
C ARG A 183 23.14 17.87 -6.64
N ALA A 184 22.98 17.88 -5.31
CA ALA A 184 21.79 17.36 -4.65
C ALA A 184 20.52 18.09 -5.09
N ILE A 185 20.52 19.43 -5.08
CA ILE A 185 19.39 20.25 -5.51
C ILE A 185 19.06 20.01 -6.99
N ALA A 186 20.09 20.00 -7.85
CA ALA A 186 19.90 19.73 -9.28
C ALA A 186 19.35 18.32 -9.54
N TRP A 187 19.79 17.32 -8.77
CA TRP A 187 19.31 15.94 -8.85
C TRP A 187 17.85 15.82 -8.39
N SER A 188 17.50 16.49 -7.29
CA SER A 188 16.12 16.55 -6.79
C SER A 188 15.18 17.21 -7.80
N ALA A 189 15.58 18.33 -8.42
CA ALA A 189 14.82 18.99 -9.49
C ALA A 189 14.64 18.08 -10.71
N ARG A 190 15.70 17.35 -11.11
CA ARG A 190 15.63 16.35 -12.18
C ARG A 190 14.64 15.23 -11.84
N LEU A 191 14.67 14.71 -10.61
CA LEU A 191 13.79 13.64 -10.15
C LEU A 191 12.31 14.08 -10.19
N LEU A 192 12.02 15.30 -9.72
CA LEU A 192 10.68 15.90 -9.79
C LEU A 192 10.19 16.02 -11.25
N ARG A 193 11.04 16.55 -12.14
CA ARG A 193 10.71 16.71 -13.56
C ARG A 193 10.49 15.38 -14.27
N GLN A 194 11.33 14.39 -14.00
CA GLN A 194 11.20 13.04 -14.58
C GLN A 194 9.91 12.33 -14.12
N ALA A 195 9.45 12.63 -12.91
CA ALA A 195 8.16 12.16 -12.40
C ALA A 195 6.95 12.97 -12.95
N GLY A 196 7.18 13.96 -13.82
CA GLY A 196 6.13 14.73 -14.49
C GLY A 196 5.58 15.91 -13.70
N PHE A 197 6.23 16.32 -12.61
CA PHE A 197 5.79 17.45 -11.80
C PHE A 197 6.39 18.77 -12.27
N GLU A 198 5.52 19.74 -12.58
CA GLU A 198 5.90 21.13 -12.90
C GLU A 198 6.24 21.96 -11.66
N ARG A 199 5.73 21.55 -10.50
CA ARG A 199 5.96 22.22 -9.21
C ARG A 199 6.22 21.18 -8.13
N GLY A 200 7.07 21.52 -7.17
CA GLY A 200 7.48 20.60 -6.11
C GLY A 200 8.31 21.29 -5.03
N GLU A 201 8.57 20.57 -3.95
CA GLU A 201 9.40 21.02 -2.85
C GLU A 201 10.65 20.15 -2.72
N ILE A 202 11.77 20.78 -2.40
CA ILE A 202 13.05 20.14 -2.12
C ILE A 202 13.42 20.56 -0.70
N LEU A 203 13.61 19.59 0.19
CA LEU A 203 14.12 19.83 1.53
C LEU A 203 15.56 19.34 1.61
N LEU A 204 16.51 20.27 1.71
CA LEU A 204 17.92 19.99 1.92
C LEU A 204 18.22 19.85 3.41
N ILE A 205 18.88 18.77 3.82
CA ILE A 205 19.30 18.51 5.20
C ILE A 205 20.83 18.49 5.23
N THR A 206 21.44 19.53 5.79
CA THR A 206 22.91 19.72 5.83
C THR A 206 23.31 20.79 6.85
N ASP A 207 24.61 20.96 7.08
CA ASP A 207 25.18 21.92 8.03
C ASP A 207 25.55 23.28 7.41
N GLN A 208 25.67 23.38 6.08
CA GLN A 208 26.07 24.61 5.39
C GLN A 208 25.66 24.64 3.91
N ALA A 209 25.76 25.81 3.28
CA ALA A 209 25.59 25.96 1.84
C ALA A 209 26.60 26.93 1.24
N ASP A 210 27.23 26.52 0.13
CA ASP A 210 28.16 27.38 -0.61
C ASP A 210 27.45 28.19 -1.71
N ARG A 211 28.24 28.97 -2.47
CA ARG A 211 27.72 29.78 -3.58
C ARG A 211 27.13 28.92 -4.69
N ALA A 212 27.68 27.73 -4.95
CA ALA A 212 27.18 26.83 -5.98
C ALA A 212 25.80 26.27 -5.59
N ALA A 213 25.61 25.90 -4.33
CA ALA A 213 24.34 25.43 -3.79
C ALA A 213 23.25 26.51 -3.87
N ARG A 214 23.61 27.77 -3.58
CA ARG A 214 22.71 28.91 -3.74
C ARG A 214 22.29 29.13 -5.20
N ALA A 215 23.24 29.10 -6.14
CA ALA A 215 22.94 29.22 -7.57
C ALA A 215 22.05 28.06 -8.07
N ALA A 216 22.27 26.84 -7.55
CA ALA A 216 21.42 25.69 -7.85
C ALA A 216 20.00 25.85 -7.27
N ALA A 217 19.86 26.43 -6.07
CA ALA A 217 18.57 26.71 -5.45
C ALA A 217 17.78 27.77 -6.24
N GLU A 218 18.44 28.85 -6.68
CA GLU A 218 17.85 29.87 -7.54
C GLU A 218 17.36 29.25 -8.87
N LYS A 219 18.19 28.43 -9.52
CA LYS A 219 17.81 27.72 -10.74
C LYS A 219 16.65 26.75 -10.53
N ALA A 220 16.59 26.06 -9.40
CA ALA A 220 15.47 25.19 -9.05
C ALA A 220 14.17 26.00 -8.88
N ARG A 221 14.26 27.19 -8.27
CA ARG A 221 13.13 28.12 -8.12
C ARG A 221 12.60 28.59 -9.46
N GLU A 222 13.48 28.95 -10.39
CA GLU A 222 13.10 29.32 -11.76
C GLU A 222 12.37 28.19 -12.50
N GLN A 223 12.69 26.95 -12.17
CA GLN A 223 12.03 25.74 -12.72
C GLN A 223 10.71 25.39 -12.01
N GLY A 224 10.27 26.16 -11.02
CA GLY A 224 9.03 25.91 -10.27
C GLY A 224 9.20 25.05 -9.01
N TYR A 225 10.43 24.72 -8.61
CA TYR A 225 10.73 23.92 -7.43
C TYR A 225 11.22 24.79 -6.27
N ARG A 226 10.53 24.75 -5.12
CA ARG A 226 10.96 25.49 -3.92
C ARG A 226 12.02 24.71 -3.16
N VAL A 227 13.10 25.37 -2.76
CA VAL A 227 14.18 24.76 -1.97
C VAL A 227 14.15 25.30 -0.54
N SER A 228 13.85 24.42 0.41
CA SER A 228 13.90 24.69 1.85
C SER A 228 15.10 23.96 2.47
N ALA A 229 15.58 24.45 3.62
CA ALA A 229 16.74 23.89 4.29
C ALA A 229 16.44 23.58 5.77
N LEU A 230 16.78 22.37 6.20
CA LEU A 230 16.83 21.96 7.59
C LEU A 230 18.29 21.92 8.04
N GLY A 231 18.67 22.82 8.93
CA GLY A 231 20.03 22.95 9.45
C GLY A 231 20.38 21.79 10.40
N LEU A 232 21.46 21.08 10.07
CA LEU A 232 21.93 19.92 10.82
C LEU A 232 23.26 20.22 11.54
N GLY A 233 23.18 20.58 12.80
CA GLY A 233 24.35 20.81 13.66
C GLY A 233 24.01 21.72 14.83
N GLY A 234 24.96 21.87 15.75
CA GLY A 234 24.93 22.91 16.77
C GLY A 234 25.59 24.20 16.29
N ASP A 235 25.24 25.31 16.92
CA ASP A 235 25.84 26.63 16.64
C ASP A 235 27.30 26.72 17.11
N THR A 236 27.72 25.82 18.01
CA THR A 236 29.07 25.80 18.58
C THR A 236 30.02 24.95 17.74
N ALA A 237 31.13 25.58 17.34
CA ALA A 237 32.24 24.94 16.67
C ALA A 237 32.82 23.78 17.50
N THR A 238 32.64 22.55 17.02
CA THR A 238 33.05 21.32 17.71
C THR A 238 34.14 20.62 16.88
N PRO A 239 35.25 20.16 17.50
CA PRO A 239 36.27 19.41 16.79
C PRO A 239 35.73 18.04 16.37
N PHE A 240 35.88 17.70 15.09
CA PHE A 240 35.49 16.43 14.50
C PHE A 240 36.70 15.81 13.79
N ARG A 241 36.96 14.52 14.08
CA ARG A 241 38.00 13.76 13.38
C ARG A 241 37.36 13.08 12.17
N ARG A 242 37.75 13.50 10.97
CA ARG A 242 37.34 12.88 9.71
C ARG A 242 37.95 11.47 9.57
N PRO A 243 37.36 10.56 8.77
CA PRO A 243 37.97 9.27 8.45
C PRO A 243 39.41 9.32 7.93
N ASP A 244 39.85 10.43 7.32
CA ASP A 244 41.24 10.64 6.86
C ASP A 244 42.23 11.02 7.99
N GLY A 245 41.75 11.08 9.24
CA GLY A 245 42.54 11.40 10.42
C GLY A 245 42.69 12.89 10.73
N ARG A 246 42.27 13.79 9.82
CA ARG A 246 42.34 15.24 10.05
C ARG A 246 41.26 15.68 11.04
N ILE A 247 41.63 16.61 11.92
CA ILE A 247 40.69 17.26 12.83
C ILE A 247 40.20 18.53 12.16
N VAL A 248 38.89 18.61 11.91
CA VAL A 248 38.22 19.78 11.35
C VAL A 248 37.21 20.29 12.36
N SER A 249 37.03 21.60 12.42
CA SER A 249 35.94 22.18 13.21
C SER A 249 34.66 22.13 12.39
N VAL A 250 33.57 21.67 13.02
CA VAL A 250 32.24 21.63 12.43
C VAL A 250 31.29 22.49 13.27
N ALA A 251 30.52 23.34 12.60
CA ALA A 251 29.48 24.17 13.18
C ALA A 251 28.37 24.30 12.14
N LEU A 252 27.14 24.56 12.58
CA LEU A 252 26.04 24.91 11.71
C LEU A 252 26.25 26.33 11.16
N ASP A 253 26.31 26.49 9.84
CA ASP A 253 26.26 27.80 9.19
C ASP A 253 24.80 28.11 8.83
N ALA A 254 24.06 28.55 9.85
CA ALA A 254 22.64 28.90 9.72
C ALA A 254 22.42 30.03 8.70
N ASP A 255 23.35 30.96 8.57
CA ASP A 255 23.20 32.12 7.69
C ASP A 255 23.34 31.75 6.22
N SER A 256 24.26 30.83 5.86
CA SER A 256 24.30 30.33 4.49
C SER A 256 23.05 29.56 4.11
N LEU A 257 22.50 28.75 5.01
CA LEU A 257 21.27 27.99 4.77
C LEU A 257 20.03 28.90 4.68
N ARG A 258 19.95 29.97 5.49
CA ARG A 258 18.90 30.99 5.35
C ARG A 258 18.95 31.69 4.00
N ARG A 259 20.15 32.05 3.54
CA ARG A 259 20.36 32.65 2.21
C ARG A 259 19.97 31.68 1.09
N LEU A 260 20.39 30.41 1.18
CA LEU A 260 20.00 29.37 0.21
C LEU A 260 18.49 29.18 0.14
N ALA A 261 17.82 29.10 1.29
CA ALA A 261 16.36 28.97 1.34
C ALA A 261 15.66 30.21 0.75
N GLY A 262 16.18 31.41 1.00
CA GLY A 262 15.68 32.66 0.41
C GLY A 262 15.82 32.68 -1.12
N ASP A 263 17.01 32.34 -1.63
CA ASP A 263 17.28 32.25 -3.08
C ASP A 263 16.41 31.16 -3.74
N GLY A 264 16.19 30.04 -3.04
CA GLY A 264 15.32 28.93 -3.47
C GLY A 264 13.82 29.14 -3.27
N GLY A 265 13.38 30.28 -2.70
CA GLY A 265 11.98 30.59 -2.44
C GLY A 265 11.30 29.68 -1.40
N GLY A 266 12.10 29.00 -0.56
CA GLY A 266 11.65 28.12 0.51
C GLY A 266 11.84 28.74 1.89
N ARG A 267 12.02 27.88 2.90
CA ARG A 267 12.16 28.27 4.30
C ARG A 267 13.35 27.58 4.94
N TYR A 268 13.90 28.20 5.98
CA TYR A 268 14.94 27.62 6.81
C TYR A 268 14.40 27.32 8.21
N ALA A 269 14.80 26.18 8.77
CA ALA A 269 14.66 25.87 10.18
C ALA A 269 15.92 25.12 10.66
N ALA A 270 16.34 25.35 11.90
CA ALA A 270 17.34 24.50 12.55
C ALA A 270 16.66 23.25 13.11
N ILE A 271 17.37 22.12 13.12
CA ILE A 271 16.84 20.89 13.70
C ILE A 271 16.58 21.06 15.21
N GLY A 272 15.33 20.85 15.62
CA GLY A 272 14.90 21.03 17.00
C GLY A 272 14.44 19.72 17.64
N GLN A 273 14.09 19.77 18.92
CA GLN A 273 13.32 18.68 19.54
C GLN A 273 11.86 18.76 19.08
N GLY A 274 11.24 17.61 18.79
CA GLY A 274 9.84 17.53 18.31
C GLY A 274 9.69 17.79 16.81
N ASP A 275 8.58 18.39 16.40
CA ASP A 275 8.13 18.56 15.00
C ASP A 275 7.95 20.06 14.60
N ALA A 276 8.27 20.98 15.50
CA ALA A 276 8.06 22.42 15.28
C ALA A 276 8.86 22.98 14.10
N ASP A 277 10.08 22.47 13.89
CA ASP A 277 10.94 22.76 12.74
C ASP A 277 10.28 22.30 11.42
N LEU A 278 9.76 21.08 11.38
CA LEU A 278 9.05 20.54 10.22
C LEU A 278 7.77 21.32 9.90
N ARG A 279 7.03 21.76 10.92
CA ARG A 279 5.87 22.65 10.77
C ARG A 279 6.25 24.02 10.26
N ALA A 280 7.34 24.62 10.75
CA ALA A 280 7.84 25.91 10.27
C ALA A 280 8.23 25.86 8.78
N LEU A 281 8.84 24.75 8.35
CA LEU A 281 9.18 24.48 6.95
C LEU A 281 7.95 24.25 6.06
N GLY A 282 6.82 23.83 6.65
CA GLY A 282 5.59 23.52 5.92
C GLY A 282 5.62 22.18 5.20
N VAL A 283 6.48 21.25 5.63
CA VAL A 283 6.72 19.95 4.96
C VAL A 283 5.86 18.80 5.48
N LEU A 284 5.06 19.01 6.53
CA LEU A 284 4.14 17.98 7.05
C LEU A 284 2.80 17.96 6.30
N ALA A 285 2.31 19.12 5.86
CA ALA A 285 1.06 19.24 5.14
C ALA A 285 1.35 19.70 3.71
N PRO A 286 1.23 18.82 2.70
CA PRO A 286 1.42 19.22 1.32
C PRO A 286 0.40 20.29 0.94
N LYS A 287 0.88 21.38 0.35
CA LYS A 287 -0.02 22.41 -0.19
C LYS A 287 -0.85 21.80 -1.32
N ILE A 288 -2.16 21.96 -1.22
CA ILE A 288 -3.09 21.74 -2.33
C ILE A 288 -2.80 22.88 -3.31
N GLY A 289 -2.27 22.53 -4.48
CA GLY A 289 -2.04 23.48 -5.56
C GLY A 289 -2.10 22.74 -6.88
N ASP A 290 -2.10 23.48 -7.98
CA ASP A 290 -1.88 22.94 -9.32
C ASP A 290 -0.41 22.49 -9.45
N ALA A 291 0.03 21.57 -8.59
CA ALA A 291 1.22 20.78 -8.83
C ALA A 291 0.79 19.79 -9.89
N GLY A 292 0.85 20.17 -11.16
CA GLY A 292 0.43 19.34 -12.27
C GLY A 292 1.14 17.99 -12.23
N ALA A 293 0.56 17.02 -11.53
CA ALA A 293 0.73 15.61 -11.79
C ALA A 293 -0.36 15.32 -12.83
N ALA A 294 0.04 15.28 -14.09
CA ALA A 294 -0.85 14.91 -15.17
C ALA A 294 -1.25 13.43 -15.04
N GLN A 295 -2.18 13.10 -14.13
CA GLN A 295 -3.30 12.21 -14.44
C GLN A 295 -4.36 12.27 -13.36
N GLY A 296 -5.14 13.31 -13.49
CA GLY A 296 -6.50 13.31 -13.05
C GLY A 296 -7.12 14.64 -13.44
N LYS A 297 -8.08 14.63 -14.36
CA LYS A 297 -9.11 15.68 -14.46
C LYS A 297 -10.38 15.10 -13.90
N GLN A 298 -10.96 15.69 -12.84
CA GLN A 298 -12.23 15.26 -12.23
C GLN A 298 -13.25 15.18 -13.36
N GLY A 299 -13.38 13.97 -13.91
CA GLY A 299 -14.32 13.70 -14.97
C GLY A 299 -15.59 13.40 -14.25
N ARG A 300 -16.47 14.39 -14.13
CA ARG A 300 -17.87 14.08 -13.89
C ARG A 300 -18.31 13.20 -15.05
N MET A 301 -18.42 11.89 -14.80
CA MET A 301 -18.84 10.94 -15.82
C MET A 301 -20.26 10.53 -15.48
N ARG A 302 -21.16 10.93 -16.38
CA ARG A 302 -22.58 10.57 -16.33
C ARG A 302 -22.72 9.08 -16.57
N GLU A 303 -23.45 8.38 -15.70
CA GLU A 303 -23.64 6.93 -15.80
C GLU A 303 -24.68 6.62 -16.90
N ASP A 304 -24.40 5.61 -17.72
CA ASP A 304 -25.37 5.10 -18.71
C ASP A 304 -26.45 4.30 -17.99
N ASN A 305 -27.67 4.85 -17.95
CA ASN A 305 -28.82 4.20 -17.33
C ASN A 305 -29.78 3.58 -18.37
N GLY A 306 -29.36 3.45 -19.64
CA GLY A 306 -30.17 2.84 -20.71
C GLY A 306 -30.55 1.39 -20.49
N TYR A 307 -29.82 0.67 -19.63
CA TYR A 307 -30.10 -0.73 -19.30
C TYR A 307 -31.46 -0.94 -18.62
N TRP A 308 -32.04 0.08 -17.97
CA TRP A 308 -33.40 0.01 -17.40
C TRP A 308 -34.51 -0.14 -18.45
N LEU A 309 -34.21 0.15 -19.72
CA LEU A 309 -35.13 -0.03 -20.84
C LEU A 309 -35.09 -1.44 -21.44
N LEU A 310 -34.15 -2.31 -21.01
CA LEU A 310 -34.07 -3.70 -21.46
C LEU A 310 -35.23 -4.59 -20.97
N PRO A 311 -35.68 -4.54 -19.70
CA PRO A 311 -36.84 -5.32 -19.24
C PRO A 311 -38.14 -5.07 -20.04
N PRO A 312 -38.58 -3.81 -20.29
CA PRO A 312 -39.78 -3.59 -21.11
C PRO A 312 -39.57 -4.03 -22.57
N LEU A 313 -38.35 -3.88 -23.11
CA LEU A 313 -38.02 -4.40 -24.45
C LEU A 313 -38.13 -5.92 -24.53
N LEU A 314 -37.61 -6.65 -23.53
CA LEU A 314 -37.71 -8.11 -23.44
C LEU A 314 -39.16 -8.57 -23.30
N LEU A 315 -39.98 -7.86 -22.52
CA LEU A 315 -41.41 -8.13 -22.39
C LEU A 315 -42.14 -7.98 -23.74
N LEU A 316 -41.85 -6.92 -24.50
CA LEU A 316 -42.39 -6.74 -25.85
C LEU A 316 -41.90 -7.82 -26.83
N GLY A 317 -40.64 -8.23 -26.72
CA GLY A 317 -40.07 -9.33 -27.49
C GLY A 317 -40.73 -10.69 -27.22
N LEU A 318 -41.09 -10.97 -25.97
CA LEU A 318 -41.82 -12.19 -25.58
C LEU A 318 -43.22 -12.27 -26.21
N PHE A 319 -43.93 -11.15 -26.30
CA PHE A 319 -45.24 -11.09 -26.97
C PHE A 319 -45.14 -11.31 -28.49
N ALA A 320 -43.99 -11.01 -29.09
CA ALA A 320 -43.75 -11.22 -30.52
C ALA A 320 -43.50 -12.70 -30.87
N PHE A 321 -43.05 -13.54 -29.93
CA PHE A 321 -42.49 -14.86 -30.24
C PHE A 321 -43.45 -16.07 -30.25
N ARG A 322 -44.69 -16.04 -29.71
CA ARG A 322 -45.67 -17.14 -29.97
C ARG A 322 -47.11 -16.96 -29.47
N ARG A 323 -48.02 -17.62 -30.21
CA ARG A 323 -49.51 -17.72 -30.15
C ARG A 323 -50.15 -18.20 -28.81
N ARG A 324 -49.38 -18.40 -27.73
CA ARG A 324 -49.83 -18.81 -26.37
C ARG A 324 -49.16 -18.00 -25.24
N SER A 325 -48.78 -16.76 -25.55
CA SER A 325 -47.97 -15.83 -24.73
C SER A 325 -48.59 -15.35 -23.42
N GLY A 326 -49.87 -15.61 -23.15
CA GLY A 326 -50.52 -15.21 -21.91
C GLY A 326 -49.85 -15.79 -20.67
N ALA A 327 -49.45 -17.07 -20.69
CA ALA A 327 -48.88 -17.73 -19.52
C ALA A 327 -47.45 -17.27 -19.21
N ALA A 328 -46.62 -17.02 -20.22
CA ALA A 328 -45.24 -16.56 -20.03
C ALA A 328 -45.19 -15.08 -19.60
N ALA A 329 -46.04 -14.23 -20.18
CA ALA A 329 -46.15 -12.84 -19.76
C ALA A 329 -46.79 -12.69 -18.36
N LEU A 330 -47.78 -13.53 -18.03
CA LEU A 330 -48.37 -13.60 -16.68
C LEU A 330 -47.36 -14.12 -15.66
N ALA A 331 -46.51 -15.11 -16.01
CA ALA A 331 -45.43 -15.56 -15.15
C ALA A 331 -44.37 -14.46 -14.91
N LEU A 332 -43.99 -13.71 -15.94
CA LEU A 332 -43.06 -12.59 -15.79
C LEU A 332 -43.66 -11.44 -14.96
N LEU A 333 -44.94 -11.11 -15.16
CA LEU A 333 -45.69 -10.14 -14.37
C LEU A 333 -45.90 -10.59 -12.92
N LEU A 334 -46.14 -11.88 -12.67
CA LEU A 334 -46.18 -12.45 -11.32
C LEU A 334 -44.80 -12.34 -10.65
N CYS A 335 -43.71 -12.59 -11.36
CA CYS A 335 -42.36 -12.41 -10.82
C CYS A 335 -42.03 -10.94 -10.50
N LEU A 336 -42.60 -9.98 -11.24
CA LEU A 336 -42.47 -8.54 -10.99
C LEU A 336 -43.41 -8.02 -9.89
N GLY A 337 -44.54 -8.70 -9.65
CA GLY A 337 -45.58 -8.31 -8.70
C GLY A 337 -45.51 -9.02 -7.33
N LEU A 338 -44.61 -9.98 -7.15
CA LEU A 338 -44.29 -10.51 -5.82
C LEU A 338 -43.79 -9.33 -4.96
N PRO A 339 -44.32 -9.13 -3.73
CA PRO A 339 -43.77 -8.14 -2.83
C PRO A 339 -42.32 -8.55 -2.57
N LEU A 340 -41.40 -7.87 -3.23
CA LEU A 340 -40.01 -7.76 -2.81
C LEU A 340 -40.06 -6.94 -1.51
N SER A 341 -40.59 -7.56 -0.46
CA SER A 341 -40.16 -7.27 0.90
C SER A 341 -38.65 -7.15 0.84
N PRO A 342 -38.02 -6.19 1.53
CA PRO A 342 -36.58 -6.22 1.69
C PRO A 342 -36.24 -7.42 2.60
N ALA A 343 -36.42 -8.63 2.08
CA ALA A 343 -35.61 -9.75 2.43
C ALA A 343 -34.20 -9.23 2.23
N ARG A 344 -33.42 -9.22 3.31
CA ARG A 344 -31.99 -8.95 3.28
C ARG A 344 -31.36 -9.92 2.28
N ALA A 345 -31.35 -9.54 1.02
CA ALA A 345 -30.90 -10.34 -0.10
C ALA A 345 -29.38 -10.30 -0.20
N GLN A 346 -28.71 -10.43 0.94
CA GLN A 346 -27.25 -10.59 0.98
C GLN A 346 -26.84 -11.99 0.48
N GLY A 347 -27.74 -12.96 0.38
CA GLY A 347 -27.37 -14.37 0.15
C GLY A 347 -27.55 -14.95 -1.26
N LEU A 348 -28.44 -14.44 -2.11
CA LEU A 348 -28.82 -15.13 -3.36
C LEU A 348 -27.83 -14.93 -4.51
N TRP A 349 -27.02 -13.88 -4.47
CA TRP A 349 -26.07 -13.50 -5.52
C TRP A 349 -24.62 -13.50 -5.05
N GLN A 350 -24.38 -13.70 -3.75
CA GLN A 350 -23.02 -13.83 -3.23
C GLN A 350 -22.50 -15.21 -3.60
N ARG A 351 -21.42 -15.21 -4.39
CA ARG A 351 -20.65 -16.43 -4.61
C ARG A 351 -20.00 -16.87 -3.29
N ALA A 352 -19.72 -18.17 -3.16
CA ALA A 352 -19.19 -18.74 -1.92
C ALA A 352 -17.85 -18.09 -1.48
N ASP A 353 -17.03 -17.65 -2.44
CA ASP A 353 -15.78 -16.91 -2.22
C ASP A 353 -16.04 -15.53 -1.57
N GLN A 354 -17.03 -14.79 -2.05
CA GLN A 354 -17.40 -13.47 -1.51
C GLN A 354 -17.93 -13.58 -0.07
N ALA A 355 -18.77 -14.58 0.19
CA ALA A 355 -19.27 -14.84 1.53
C ALA A 355 -18.15 -15.31 2.49
N ALA A 356 -17.18 -16.08 2.00
CA ALA A 356 -16.01 -16.48 2.78
C ALA A 356 -15.11 -15.28 3.10
N HIS A 357 -14.90 -14.38 2.14
CA HIS A 357 -14.10 -13.18 2.33
C HIS A 357 -14.72 -12.21 3.34
N ALA A 358 -16.03 -11.94 3.24
CA ALA A 358 -16.74 -11.10 4.19
C ALA A 358 -16.64 -11.64 5.63
N ARG A 359 -16.77 -12.95 5.83
CA ARG A 359 -16.58 -13.59 7.15
C ARG A 359 -15.17 -13.43 7.68
N MET A 360 -14.15 -13.48 6.81
CA MET A 360 -12.76 -13.25 7.20
C MET A 360 -12.56 -11.81 7.70
N GLU A 361 -13.13 -10.82 7.00
CA GLU A 361 -13.07 -9.42 7.43
C GLU A 361 -13.79 -9.20 8.77
N GLU A 362 -14.96 -9.80 8.95
CA GLU A 362 -15.69 -9.77 10.23
C GLU A 362 -14.86 -10.41 11.36
N GLY A 363 -14.20 -11.54 11.08
CA GLY A 363 -13.30 -12.20 12.05
C GLY A 363 -12.13 -11.31 12.44
N MET A 364 -11.50 -10.65 11.46
CA MET A 364 -10.40 -9.71 11.71
C MET A 364 -10.86 -8.49 12.50
N ALA A 365 -12.08 -7.99 12.24
CA ALA A 365 -12.67 -6.90 13.01
C ALA A 365 -12.96 -7.31 14.46
N ALA A 366 -13.51 -8.51 14.69
CA ALA A 366 -13.74 -9.06 16.02
C ALA A 366 -12.42 -9.25 16.78
N TYR A 367 -11.38 -9.78 16.12
CA TYR A 367 -10.05 -9.95 16.70
C TYR A 367 -9.45 -8.61 17.14
N ARG A 368 -9.54 -7.55 16.32
CA ARG A 368 -9.05 -6.20 16.67
C ARG A 368 -9.80 -5.59 17.86
N LYS A 369 -11.07 -5.95 18.06
CA LYS A 369 -11.88 -5.52 19.21
C LYS A 369 -11.60 -6.32 20.48
N GLY A 370 -10.74 -7.34 20.43
CA GLY A 370 -10.49 -8.24 21.56
C GLY A 370 -11.58 -9.30 21.76
N GLU A 371 -12.55 -9.41 20.85
CA GLU A 371 -13.60 -10.42 20.88
C GLU A 371 -13.07 -11.76 20.33
N PHE A 372 -12.07 -12.34 21.00
CA PHE A 372 -11.32 -13.48 20.46
C PHE A 372 -12.17 -14.74 20.28
N GLU A 373 -13.18 -14.97 21.13
CA GLU A 373 -14.11 -16.11 20.97
C GLU A 373 -14.90 -16.00 19.67
N ARG A 374 -15.54 -14.85 19.44
CA ARG A 374 -16.28 -14.56 18.21
C ARG A 374 -15.38 -14.63 16.97
N ALA A 375 -14.16 -14.09 17.06
CA ALA A 375 -13.19 -14.20 15.98
C ALA A 375 -12.86 -15.67 15.67
N GLY A 376 -12.64 -16.49 16.70
CA GLY A 376 -12.41 -17.92 16.56
C GLY A 376 -13.58 -18.66 15.88
N GLU A 377 -14.82 -18.36 16.24
CA GLU A 377 -16.00 -18.95 15.58
C GLU A 377 -16.07 -18.61 14.09
N LEU A 378 -15.81 -17.34 13.74
CA LEU A 378 -15.81 -16.87 12.35
C LEU A 378 -14.70 -17.54 11.53
N TYR A 379 -13.50 -17.67 12.11
CA TYR A 379 -12.37 -18.33 11.43
C TYR A 379 -12.57 -19.86 11.30
N ARG A 380 -13.24 -20.51 12.25
CA ARG A 380 -13.54 -21.96 12.18
C ARG A 380 -14.46 -22.30 11.01
N GLN A 381 -15.32 -21.36 10.62
CA GLN A 381 -16.19 -21.48 9.45
C GLN A 381 -15.49 -21.07 8.13
N GLY A 382 -14.32 -20.44 8.23
CA GLY A 382 -13.50 -20.06 7.09
C GLY A 382 -12.78 -21.27 6.46
N GLN A 383 -12.43 -21.15 5.19
CA GLN A 383 -11.67 -22.17 4.46
C GLN A 383 -10.27 -21.64 4.13
N GLY A 384 -9.29 -22.54 4.07
CA GLY A 384 -7.92 -22.22 3.66
C GLY A 384 -6.94 -22.01 4.82
N ALA A 385 -5.65 -21.86 4.47
CA ALA A 385 -4.55 -21.76 5.43
C ALA A 385 -4.66 -20.49 6.30
N ASP A 386 -5.05 -19.36 5.71
CA ASP A 386 -5.19 -18.08 6.44
C ASP A 386 -6.27 -18.14 7.53
N ALA A 387 -7.38 -18.83 7.26
CA ALA A 387 -8.44 -19.04 8.25
C ALA A 387 -7.93 -19.85 9.45
N GLN A 388 -7.17 -20.90 9.19
CA GLN A 388 -6.58 -21.76 10.23
C GLN A 388 -5.48 -21.03 11.01
N TYR A 389 -4.67 -20.23 10.34
CA TYR A 389 -3.67 -19.37 10.99
C TYR A 389 -4.34 -18.33 11.92
N ASN A 390 -5.36 -17.64 11.43
CA ASN A 390 -6.09 -16.63 12.21
C ASN A 390 -6.90 -17.27 13.36
N LEU A 391 -7.44 -18.47 13.16
CA LEU A 391 -8.04 -19.28 14.22
C LEU A 391 -7.00 -19.60 15.32
N GLY A 392 -5.79 -20.01 14.93
CA GLY A 392 -4.68 -20.23 15.86
C GLY A 392 -4.32 -18.98 16.66
N ASN A 393 -4.30 -17.82 16.01
CA ASN A 393 -4.07 -16.53 16.67
C ASN A 393 -5.17 -16.19 17.68
N ALA A 394 -6.44 -16.45 17.34
CA ALA A 394 -7.58 -16.21 18.23
C ALA A 394 -7.55 -17.13 19.45
N LEU A 395 -7.30 -18.43 19.26
CA LEU A 395 -7.20 -19.41 20.33
C LEU A 395 -6.00 -19.15 21.25
N ALA A 396 -4.87 -18.72 20.70
CA ALA A 396 -3.69 -18.37 21.51
C ALA A 396 -3.97 -17.19 22.44
N ARG A 397 -4.75 -16.19 21.99
CA ARG A 397 -5.18 -15.05 22.83
C ARG A 397 -6.17 -15.44 23.92
N GLN A 398 -6.89 -16.54 23.74
CA GLN A 398 -7.76 -17.13 24.76
C GLN A 398 -7.01 -18.04 25.74
N GLY A 399 -5.70 -18.24 25.56
CA GLY A 399 -4.90 -19.18 26.37
C GLY A 399 -5.08 -20.65 25.99
N ARG A 400 -5.84 -20.95 24.93
CA ARG A 400 -6.11 -22.31 24.42
C ARG A 400 -4.97 -22.77 23.53
N TYR A 401 -3.79 -22.94 24.12
CA TYR A 401 -2.54 -23.17 23.39
C TYR A 401 -2.51 -24.46 22.59
N ASP A 402 -3.14 -25.54 23.09
CA ASP A 402 -3.21 -26.81 22.38
C ASP A 402 -4.02 -26.72 21.09
N GLU A 403 -5.18 -26.08 21.14
CA GLU A 403 -6.02 -25.89 19.98
C GLU A 403 -5.42 -24.88 19.00
N ALA A 404 -4.72 -23.86 19.51
CA ALA A 404 -3.97 -22.93 18.68
C ALA A 404 -2.88 -23.64 17.88
N ILE A 405 -2.10 -24.53 18.50
CA ILE A 405 -1.08 -25.33 17.82
C ILE A 405 -1.70 -26.22 16.75
N GLN A 406 -2.83 -26.86 17.03
CA GLN A 406 -3.54 -27.68 16.04
C GLN A 406 -4.02 -26.85 14.85
N ALA A 407 -4.54 -25.64 15.08
CA ALA A 407 -4.96 -24.73 14.02
C ALA A 407 -3.76 -24.29 13.15
N TYR A 408 -2.61 -23.96 13.75
CA TYR A 408 -1.39 -23.69 12.98
C TYR A 408 -0.89 -24.92 12.21
N ASP A 409 -0.99 -26.13 12.78
CA ASP A 409 -0.63 -27.36 12.08
C ASP A 409 -1.54 -27.61 10.87
N GLN A 410 -2.84 -27.29 10.98
CA GLN A 410 -3.76 -27.34 9.83
C GLN A 410 -3.41 -26.28 8.78
N ALA A 411 -3.06 -25.06 9.20
CA ALA A 411 -2.59 -24.00 8.29
C ALA A 411 -1.34 -24.45 7.53
N LEU A 412 -0.38 -25.09 8.22
CA LEU A 412 0.85 -25.61 7.63
C LEU A 412 0.62 -26.86 6.75
N LYS A 413 -0.38 -27.68 7.03
CA LYS A 413 -0.79 -28.77 6.11
C LYS A 413 -1.36 -28.23 4.80
N LEU A 414 -2.13 -27.14 4.87
CA LEU A 414 -2.71 -26.47 3.70
C LEU A 414 -1.65 -25.64 2.95
N GLN A 415 -0.71 -25.03 3.67
CA GLN A 415 0.38 -24.23 3.12
C GLN A 415 1.70 -24.48 3.88
N PRO A 416 2.50 -25.48 3.46
CA PRO A 416 3.73 -25.89 4.17
C PRO A 416 4.80 -24.81 4.36
N GLY A 417 4.78 -23.75 3.55
CA GLY A 417 5.73 -22.64 3.59
C GLY A 417 5.25 -21.39 4.35
N MET A 418 4.13 -21.45 5.10
CA MET A 418 3.58 -20.29 5.80
C MET A 418 4.45 -19.89 7.01
N ALA A 419 5.37 -18.94 6.79
CA ALA A 419 6.36 -18.50 7.79
C ALA A 419 5.73 -18.03 9.11
N ASP A 420 4.63 -17.26 9.02
CA ASP A 420 3.94 -16.72 10.17
C ASP A 420 3.31 -17.82 11.03
N ALA A 421 2.71 -18.85 10.41
CA ALA A 421 2.17 -20.00 11.14
C ALA A 421 3.28 -20.81 11.83
N MET A 422 4.45 -20.99 11.19
CA MET A 422 5.60 -21.65 11.83
C MET A 422 6.10 -20.87 13.04
N ALA A 423 6.25 -19.54 12.90
CA ALA A 423 6.71 -18.66 13.97
C ALA A 423 5.72 -18.65 15.15
N ASN A 424 4.44 -18.42 14.88
CA ASN A 424 3.41 -18.35 15.91
C ASN A 424 3.18 -19.69 16.61
N ARG A 425 3.23 -20.81 15.88
CA ARG A 425 3.18 -22.14 16.47
C ARG A 425 4.33 -22.38 17.45
N ARG A 426 5.57 -22.01 17.07
CA ARG A 426 6.75 -22.12 17.97
C ARG A 426 6.60 -21.25 19.21
N ALA A 427 6.12 -20.02 19.04
CA ALA A 427 5.90 -19.10 20.15
C ALA A 427 4.84 -19.64 21.12
N VAL A 428 3.73 -20.15 20.62
CA VAL A 428 2.65 -20.74 21.43
C VAL A 428 3.11 -22.03 22.11
N ALA A 429 3.87 -22.89 21.43
CA ALA A 429 4.44 -24.09 22.04
C ALA A 429 5.41 -23.76 23.17
N ALA A 430 6.25 -22.72 23.01
CA ALA A 430 7.13 -22.24 24.06
C ALA A 430 6.33 -21.61 25.23
N ALA A 431 5.27 -20.87 24.94
CA ALA A 431 4.39 -20.30 25.96
C ALA A 431 3.69 -21.39 26.78
N LYS A 432 3.27 -22.49 26.15
CA LYS A 432 2.68 -23.66 26.83
C LYS A 432 3.63 -24.33 27.83
N GLN A 433 4.94 -24.33 27.55
CA GLN A 433 5.96 -24.95 28.41
C GLN A 433 6.39 -24.08 29.59
N ARG A 434 5.98 -22.81 29.63
CA ARG A 434 6.29 -21.93 30.77
C ARG A 434 5.35 -22.25 31.94
N PRO A 435 5.87 -22.46 33.16
CA PRO A 435 5.01 -22.56 34.34
C PRO A 435 4.21 -21.25 34.50
N PRO A 436 2.95 -21.31 34.93
CA PRO A 436 2.16 -20.11 35.17
C PRO A 436 2.86 -19.24 36.22
N SER A 437 3.01 -17.97 35.90
CA SER A 437 3.48 -16.96 36.85
C SER A 437 2.38 -16.72 37.90
N PRO A 438 2.67 -16.52 39.20
CA PRO A 438 1.65 -16.41 40.24
C PRO A 438 0.72 -15.18 40.20
N GLN A 439 0.60 -14.47 39.07
CA GLN A 439 -0.03 -13.14 39.02
C GLN A 439 -1.31 -13.03 38.20
N GLU A 440 -1.88 -14.12 37.67
CA GLU A 440 -3.12 -14.08 36.87
C GLU A 440 -4.27 -14.96 37.39
N GLN A 441 -4.33 -15.23 38.69
CA GLN A 441 -5.47 -15.95 39.30
C GLN A 441 -6.59 -15.05 39.85
N GLY A 442 -6.61 -13.76 39.51
CA GLY A 442 -7.57 -12.80 40.05
C GLY A 442 -8.40 -12.09 39.01
N LYS A 443 -9.03 -12.80 38.05
CA LYS A 443 -10.06 -12.23 37.17
C LYS A 443 -10.87 -13.28 36.39
N GLN A 444 -11.35 -14.32 37.06
CA GLN A 444 -12.41 -15.17 36.51
C GLN A 444 -13.39 -15.44 37.65
N ASP A 445 -14.45 -14.60 37.70
CA ASP A 445 -15.80 -14.97 38.15
C ASP A 445 -16.66 -13.70 38.26
N ALA A 446 -17.40 -13.40 37.19
CA ALA A 446 -18.62 -12.60 37.29
C ALA A 446 -19.57 -13.04 36.15
N PRO A 447 -20.74 -13.64 36.46
CA PRO A 447 -21.67 -14.10 35.45
C PRO A 447 -22.40 -12.93 34.77
N GLN A 448 -22.51 -13.06 33.46
CA GLN A 448 -23.15 -12.16 32.52
C GLN A 448 -24.65 -12.08 32.80
N ARG A 449 -25.12 -10.95 33.37
CA ARG A 449 -26.56 -10.65 33.46
C ARG A 449 -27.04 -9.95 32.19
N ASN A 450 -27.96 -10.63 31.53
CA ASN A 450 -28.75 -10.17 30.40
C ASN A 450 -29.69 -9.03 30.85
N GLY A 451 -29.81 -7.96 30.05
CA GLY A 451 -30.71 -6.85 30.33
C GLY A 451 -30.87 -5.95 29.11
N GLY A 452 -31.86 -6.27 28.27
CA GLY A 452 -32.27 -5.42 27.16
C GLY A 452 -33.15 -4.25 27.61
N GLY A 453 -32.97 -3.11 26.93
CA GLY A 453 -33.99 -2.09 26.70
C GLY A 453 -34.11 -0.96 27.72
N GLN A 454 -33.67 0.25 27.36
CA GLN A 454 -34.57 1.38 27.04
C GLN A 454 -33.81 2.63 26.58
N LYS A 455 -34.54 3.41 25.77
CA LYS A 455 -34.17 4.65 25.08
C LYS A 455 -33.80 5.78 26.03
N GLY A 456 -32.92 6.68 25.59
CA GLY A 456 -32.72 8.01 26.17
C GLY A 456 -31.81 8.86 25.30
N GLN A 457 -32.38 9.88 24.66
CA GLN A 457 -31.74 10.86 23.77
C GLN A 457 -30.61 11.67 24.42
N GLY A 458 -29.67 12.17 23.61
CA GLY A 458 -28.95 13.42 23.93
C GLY A 458 -27.52 13.54 23.42
N ARG A 459 -27.38 14.07 22.20
CA ARG A 459 -26.33 14.99 21.67
C ARG A 459 -24.83 14.76 21.92
N ASP A 460 -24.12 14.78 20.78
CA ASP A 460 -22.88 15.51 20.46
C ASP A 460 -21.68 15.39 21.41
N GLY A 461 -20.73 14.53 21.02
CA GLY A 461 -19.35 14.55 21.47
C GLY A 461 -18.43 15.02 20.35
N GLY A 462 -18.16 16.32 20.31
CA GLY A 462 -16.96 16.88 19.71
C GLY A 462 -15.92 17.19 20.78
N GLN A 463 -14.66 16.94 20.43
CA GLN A 463 -13.41 17.43 21.04
C GLN A 463 -12.96 16.88 22.40
N GLY A 464 -11.70 16.44 22.41
CA GLY A 464 -10.69 17.19 23.14
C GLY A 464 -10.39 16.75 24.56
N SER A 465 -9.27 16.02 24.66
CA SER A 465 -8.19 16.29 25.60
C SER A 465 -8.31 15.86 27.07
N GLN A 466 -7.18 15.25 27.46
CA GLN A 466 -6.46 15.40 28.73
C GLN A 466 -6.75 14.45 29.91
N SER A 467 -5.63 13.85 30.33
CA SER A 467 -5.04 13.91 31.67
C SER A 467 -5.11 12.68 32.58
N LYS A 468 -3.94 12.48 33.20
CA LYS A 468 -3.57 11.51 34.25
C LYS A 468 -4.56 11.52 35.43
N PRO A 469 -4.69 10.40 36.17
CA PRO A 469 -5.11 10.45 37.57
C PRO A 469 -3.90 10.54 38.50
N GLN A 470 -4.01 11.47 39.45
CA GLN A 470 -3.20 11.57 40.66
C GLN A 470 -4.01 10.93 41.81
N SER A 471 -3.36 10.14 42.66
CA SER A 471 -3.95 9.62 43.91
C SER A 471 -3.65 10.59 45.07
N GLN A 472 -4.69 10.92 45.85
CA GLN A 472 -4.64 11.83 47.02
C GLN A 472 -4.40 11.11 48.35
N LYS A 473 -3.72 11.82 49.27
CA LYS A 473 -3.93 12.05 50.73
C LYS A 473 -2.55 12.45 51.30
N GLY A 474 -2.30 13.57 51.96
CA GLY A 474 -3.08 14.40 52.90
C GLY A 474 -2.25 14.54 54.19
N GLN A 475 -1.61 15.73 54.41
CA GLN A 475 -1.31 16.48 55.67
C GLN A 475 -0.74 15.72 56.93
N GLN A 476 0.18 16.21 57.78
CA GLN A 476 0.58 17.57 58.19
C GLN A 476 1.86 17.54 59.11
N ASP A 477 2.71 18.57 58.99
CA ASP A 477 3.64 19.26 59.94
C ASP A 477 4.53 18.55 61.00
N GLY A 478 5.79 19.05 61.13
CA GLY A 478 6.42 19.25 62.45
C GLY A 478 7.92 18.92 62.68
N GLN A 479 8.80 19.87 62.33
CA GLN A 479 10.01 20.34 63.07
C GLN A 479 11.16 19.42 63.59
N ARG A 480 12.38 19.95 63.29
CA ARG A 480 13.62 20.04 64.11
C ARG A 480 14.58 18.83 64.25
N ALA A 481 15.72 19.02 63.57
CA ALA A 481 17.07 19.23 64.13
C ALA A 481 18.05 18.03 64.30
N GLN A 482 19.31 18.39 64.01
CA GLN A 482 20.60 17.82 64.44
C GLN A 482 21.28 16.77 63.53
N ASP A 483 22.21 17.28 62.73
CA ASP A 483 23.55 16.71 62.47
C ASP A 483 24.34 16.66 63.82
N PRO A 484 25.43 15.88 64.07
CA PRO A 484 26.51 15.71 63.09
C PRO A 484 27.47 14.48 63.17
N ARG A 485 28.29 14.36 62.10
CA ARG A 485 29.66 13.78 61.97
C ARG A 485 29.87 12.24 61.99
N ARG A 486 30.51 11.72 60.93
CA ARG A 486 31.98 11.54 60.84
C ARG A 486 32.43 10.89 59.51
N ASP A 487 33.12 11.69 58.71
CA ASP A 487 34.46 11.45 58.15
C ASP A 487 34.91 10.01 57.78
N ARG A 488 35.15 9.83 56.46
CA ARG A 488 36.47 9.59 55.80
C ARG A 488 36.59 8.34 54.90
N ASN A 489 37.08 8.65 53.70
CA ASN A 489 38.06 7.92 52.89
C ASN A 489 37.66 6.59 52.21
N ALA A 490 37.49 6.70 50.89
CA ALA A 490 37.92 5.71 49.89
C ALA A 490 39.45 5.42 50.01
N PRO A 491 40.05 4.37 49.42
CA PRO A 491 39.61 3.66 48.21
C PRO A 491 39.73 2.11 48.19
N GLN A 492 39.15 1.53 47.14
CA GLN A 492 39.20 0.12 46.73
C GLN A 492 40.64 -0.44 46.61
N PRO A 493 40.77 -1.76 46.75
CA PRO A 493 41.51 -2.52 45.73
C PRO A 493 40.75 -3.75 45.20
N GLN A 494 40.97 -4.03 43.91
CA GLN A 494 40.58 -5.25 43.20
C GLN A 494 41.26 -6.50 43.78
N PRO A 495 40.64 -7.69 43.67
CA PRO A 495 41.40 -8.94 43.65
C PRO A 495 41.25 -9.73 42.34
N GLN A 496 42.39 -10.14 41.78
CA GLN A 496 42.51 -11.28 40.86
C GLN A 496 42.44 -12.60 41.64
N PRO A 497 41.98 -13.73 41.03
CA PRO A 497 41.73 -14.99 41.75
C PRO A 497 42.80 -16.06 41.49
N GLN A 498 43.11 -16.89 42.50
CA GLN A 498 43.67 -18.24 42.36
C GLN A 498 43.59 -19.02 43.71
N PRO A 499 43.73 -20.37 43.74
CA PRO A 499 42.60 -21.30 43.82
C PRO A 499 42.61 -22.23 45.06
N GLY A 500 41.46 -22.85 45.38
CA GLY A 500 41.43 -24.08 46.20
C GLY A 500 40.14 -24.34 46.98
N SER A 501 39.40 -25.39 46.56
CA SER A 501 38.49 -26.32 47.30
C SER A 501 37.60 -25.78 48.44
N SER A 502 36.31 -26.07 48.57
CA SER A 502 35.47 -27.20 48.14
C SER A 502 34.04 -26.95 48.67
N GLY A 503 32.99 -27.42 47.98
CA GLY A 503 31.67 -27.60 48.60
C GLY A 503 30.43 -27.34 47.73
N ALA A 504 29.96 -28.40 47.06
CA ALA A 504 28.57 -28.76 46.77
C ALA A 504 27.64 -27.81 45.95
N GLY A 505 27.26 -28.31 44.77
CA GLY A 505 25.84 -28.44 44.40
C GLY A 505 25.17 -27.32 43.60
N ASN A 506 25.29 -27.35 42.26
CA ASN A 506 24.15 -27.20 41.34
C ASN A 506 24.57 -27.38 39.88
N GLY A 507 23.96 -28.35 39.19
CA GLY A 507 24.15 -28.60 37.77
C GLY A 507 23.56 -27.48 36.92
N ARG A 508 24.44 -26.74 36.24
CA ARG A 508 24.10 -25.90 35.08
C ARG A 508 24.53 -26.65 33.82
N SER A 509 23.58 -26.92 32.94
CA SER A 509 23.87 -27.38 31.58
C SER A 509 24.55 -26.25 30.80
N GLU A 510 25.77 -26.53 30.34
CA GLU A 510 26.58 -25.66 29.48
C GLU A 510 25.93 -25.42 28.11
N ALA A 511 26.19 -24.24 27.55
CA ALA A 511 25.76 -23.83 26.22
C ALA A 511 26.71 -24.41 25.15
N PRO A 512 26.21 -25.12 24.11
CA PRO A 512 27.00 -25.43 22.91
C PRO A 512 26.74 -24.32 21.87
N ARG A 513 27.63 -23.32 21.76
CA ARG A 513 27.55 -22.32 20.67
C ARG A 513 28.88 -21.88 20.06
N ALA A 514 30.01 -22.11 20.72
CA ALA A 514 31.31 -21.69 20.19
C ALA A 514 31.95 -22.74 19.26
N ALA A 515 31.73 -24.03 19.51
CA ALA A 515 32.28 -25.12 18.69
C ALA A 515 31.61 -25.22 17.30
N ASP A 516 30.30 -24.92 17.21
CA ASP A 516 29.54 -25.03 15.97
C ASP A 516 29.87 -23.93 14.95
N GLN A 517 30.20 -22.71 15.39
CA GLN A 517 30.52 -21.62 14.46
C GLN A 517 31.88 -21.80 13.77
N ALA A 518 32.88 -22.32 14.49
CA ALA A 518 34.19 -22.62 13.90
C ALA A 518 34.12 -23.79 12.91
N ALA A 519 33.33 -24.83 13.24
CA ALA A 519 33.06 -25.95 12.34
C ALA A 519 32.30 -25.50 11.08
N GLN A 520 31.34 -24.58 11.22
CA GLN A 520 30.60 -23.99 10.11
C GLN A 520 31.51 -23.18 9.18
N GLN A 521 32.41 -22.36 9.73
CA GLN A 521 33.36 -21.55 8.94
C GLN A 521 34.38 -22.42 8.19
N GLN A 522 34.83 -23.51 8.79
CA GLN A 522 35.72 -24.47 8.13
C GLN A 522 35.02 -25.24 7.01
N ALA A 523 33.75 -25.62 7.21
CA ALA A 523 32.92 -26.25 6.17
C ALA A 523 32.69 -25.31 4.98
N ASP A 524 32.39 -24.03 5.25
CA ASP A 524 32.19 -23.00 4.24
C ASP A 524 33.48 -22.69 3.44
N ALA A 525 34.63 -22.69 4.11
CA ALA A 525 35.93 -22.50 3.46
C ALA A 525 36.28 -23.70 2.56
N ALA A 526 36.10 -24.93 3.05
CA ALA A 526 36.33 -26.15 2.28
C ALA A 526 35.40 -26.24 1.05
N GLN A 527 34.17 -25.73 1.16
CA GLN A 527 33.22 -25.73 0.05
C GLN A 527 33.54 -24.67 -1.01
N ARG A 528 34.05 -23.49 -0.61
CA ARG A 528 34.56 -22.47 -1.56
C ARG A 528 35.73 -22.98 -2.37
N GLU A 529 36.65 -23.73 -1.76
CA GLU A 529 37.76 -24.33 -2.50
C GLU A 529 37.30 -25.39 -3.50
N ARG A 530 36.30 -26.21 -3.17
CA ARG A 530 35.74 -27.19 -4.11
C ARG A 530 35.12 -26.50 -5.31
N ILE A 531 34.39 -25.41 -5.09
CA ILE A 531 33.77 -24.61 -6.15
C ILE A 531 34.84 -23.94 -7.02
N ARG A 532 35.90 -23.41 -6.41
CA ARG A 532 37.02 -22.79 -7.15
C ARG A 532 37.73 -23.81 -8.05
N ARG A 533 37.98 -25.02 -7.55
CA ARG A 533 38.55 -26.13 -8.34
C ARG A 533 37.61 -26.58 -9.47
N GLU A 534 36.30 -26.54 -9.25
CA GLU A 534 35.31 -26.89 -10.29
C GLU A 534 35.21 -25.81 -11.37
N LEU A 535 35.31 -24.54 -11.00
CA LEU A 535 35.40 -23.41 -11.94
C LEU A 535 36.71 -23.44 -12.74
N GLU A 536 37.82 -23.80 -12.11
CA GLU A 536 39.11 -24.01 -12.80
C GLU A 536 39.03 -25.21 -13.77
N ARG A 537 38.33 -26.29 -13.40
CA ARG A 537 38.03 -27.42 -14.30
C ARG A 537 37.12 -27.05 -15.46
N GLN A 538 36.12 -26.20 -15.23
CA GLN A 538 35.22 -25.71 -16.28
C GLN A 538 35.90 -24.69 -17.19
N GLY A 539 36.79 -23.85 -16.65
CA GLY A 539 37.65 -22.95 -17.43
C GLY A 539 38.62 -23.73 -18.32
N ALA A 540 39.24 -24.80 -17.81
CA ALA A 540 40.10 -25.68 -18.60
C ALA A 540 39.36 -26.48 -19.69
N ALA A 541 38.04 -26.65 -19.57
CA ALA A 541 37.20 -27.30 -20.59
C ALA A 541 36.65 -26.33 -21.65
N GLN A 542 36.80 -25.01 -21.47
CA GLN A 542 36.28 -23.99 -22.39
C GLN A 542 37.30 -23.52 -23.45
N ASP A 543 38.58 -23.86 -23.33
CA ASP A 543 39.59 -23.54 -24.36
C ASP A 543 39.65 -24.54 -25.52
N GLY A 544 38.70 -25.49 -25.59
CA GLY A 544 38.59 -26.47 -26.66
C GLY A 544 37.32 -26.35 -27.49
N GLY A 545 37.34 -25.52 -28.54
CA GLY A 545 36.54 -25.74 -29.75
C GLY A 545 35.19 -25.01 -29.84
N ALA A 546 35.15 -24.03 -30.74
CA ALA A 546 33.97 -23.27 -31.14
C ALA A 546 32.98 -24.11 -31.97
N GLN A 547 31.69 -24.07 -31.62
CA GLN A 547 30.61 -24.05 -32.61
C GLN A 547 29.31 -23.49 -32.00
N ARG A 548 28.92 -22.31 -32.49
CA ARG A 548 27.60 -21.69 -32.23
C ARG A 548 26.56 -22.39 -33.09
N GLY A 549 25.50 -22.88 -32.47
CA GLY A 549 24.28 -23.36 -33.12
C GLY A 549 23.07 -22.98 -32.27
N ASP A 550 22.09 -22.36 -32.92
CA ASP A 550 20.85 -21.82 -32.37
C ASP A 550 20.15 -22.75 -31.37
N ARG A 551 19.82 -22.24 -30.19
CA ARG A 551 18.86 -22.88 -29.27
C ARG A 551 17.61 -22.03 -29.10
N LYS A 552 16.62 -22.39 -29.91
CA LYS A 552 15.19 -22.08 -29.78
C LYS A 552 14.72 -22.40 -28.35
N ALA A 553 14.02 -21.47 -27.71
CA ALA A 553 13.44 -21.67 -26.38
C ALA A 553 12.40 -22.82 -26.40
N PRO A 554 12.43 -23.77 -25.43
CA PRO A 554 11.40 -24.82 -25.37
C PRO A 554 10.14 -24.31 -24.65
N ALA A 555 8.98 -24.76 -25.16
CA ALA A 555 7.66 -24.66 -24.54
C ALA A 555 7.60 -25.37 -23.16
N PRO A 556 6.58 -25.12 -22.30
CA PRO A 556 6.58 -25.57 -20.90
C PRO A 556 6.35 -27.08 -20.80
N GLY A 557 7.44 -27.84 -20.87
CA GLY A 557 7.52 -29.26 -20.54
C GLY A 557 7.98 -29.44 -19.09
N ARG A 558 7.49 -30.51 -18.45
CA ARG A 558 7.81 -30.94 -17.07
C ARG A 558 9.29 -30.72 -16.75
N GLU A 559 9.59 -29.85 -15.77
CA GLU A 559 10.96 -29.62 -15.30
C GLU A 559 11.66 -30.95 -14.98
N ASN A 560 12.92 -31.10 -15.39
CA ASN A 560 13.72 -32.27 -15.03
C ASN A 560 14.16 -32.19 -13.56
N ALA A 561 14.42 -33.33 -12.91
CA ALA A 561 14.81 -33.38 -11.49
C ALA A 561 16.03 -32.49 -11.18
N GLN A 562 17.04 -32.48 -12.06
CA GLN A 562 18.21 -31.60 -11.95
C GLN A 562 17.89 -30.11 -12.07
N GLN A 563 16.88 -29.73 -12.86
CA GLN A 563 16.46 -28.33 -12.98
C GLN A 563 15.71 -27.87 -11.72
N ARG A 564 14.88 -28.74 -11.15
CA ARG A 564 14.24 -28.50 -9.84
C ARG A 564 15.27 -28.38 -8.72
N GLU A 565 16.27 -29.26 -8.68
CA GLU A 565 17.36 -29.18 -7.69
C GLU A 565 18.16 -27.89 -7.83
N ARG A 566 18.53 -27.49 -9.05
CA ARG A 566 19.19 -26.20 -9.30
C ARG A 566 18.32 -25.01 -8.88
N ARG A 567 17.01 -25.04 -9.19
CA ARG A 567 16.07 -24.00 -8.79
C ARG A 567 15.94 -23.92 -7.27
N MET A 568 15.77 -25.06 -6.59
CA MET A 568 15.69 -25.12 -5.12
C MET A 568 17.01 -24.72 -4.45
N ALA A 569 18.16 -25.10 -5.03
CA ALA A 569 19.48 -24.67 -4.54
C ALA A 569 19.69 -23.17 -4.70
N ASN A 570 19.32 -22.60 -5.85
CA ASN A 570 19.34 -21.16 -6.09
C ASN A 570 18.36 -20.42 -5.19
N GLU A 571 17.15 -20.94 -4.97
CA GLU A 571 16.15 -20.33 -4.09
C GLU A 571 16.59 -20.40 -2.62
N ALA A 572 17.19 -21.52 -2.21
CA ALA A 572 17.81 -21.66 -0.89
C ALA A 572 19.06 -20.80 -0.73
N TRP A 573 19.76 -20.47 -1.82
CA TRP A 573 20.88 -19.53 -1.84
C TRP A 573 20.38 -18.09 -1.71
N LEU A 574 19.36 -17.70 -2.48
CA LEU A 574 18.72 -16.38 -2.41
C LEU A 574 18.14 -16.11 -1.02
N LYS A 575 17.50 -17.10 -0.38
CA LYS A 575 17.01 -17.00 1.01
C LYS A 575 18.10 -16.89 2.07
N ARG A 576 19.36 -17.19 1.71
CA ARG A 576 20.54 -17.15 2.59
C ARG A 576 21.40 -15.90 2.38
N VAL A 577 21.22 -15.16 1.28
CA VAL A 577 21.85 -13.85 1.11
C VAL A 577 21.20 -12.90 2.13
N PRO A 578 21.96 -12.34 3.08
CA PRO A 578 21.41 -11.37 4.02
C PRO A 578 20.86 -10.17 3.23
N ASP A 579 19.64 -9.73 3.55
CA ASP A 579 19.09 -8.48 3.03
C ASP A 579 19.88 -7.31 3.61
N ASP A 580 20.94 -6.90 2.92
CA ASP A 580 21.74 -5.71 3.22
C ASP A 580 21.40 -4.58 2.22
N PRO A 581 20.35 -3.77 2.50
CA PRO A 581 19.99 -2.66 1.62
C PRO A 581 21.11 -1.62 1.49
N GLY A 582 21.96 -1.47 2.50
CA GLY A 582 23.10 -0.54 2.48
C GLY A 582 24.18 -0.99 1.50
N GLY A 583 24.54 -2.27 1.55
CA GLY A 583 25.48 -2.89 0.60
C GLY A 583 25.01 -2.82 -0.85
N LEU A 584 23.72 -3.06 -1.11
CA LEU A 584 23.14 -2.92 -2.44
C LEU A 584 23.16 -1.47 -2.94
N LEU A 585 22.85 -0.50 -2.08
CA LEU A 585 22.93 0.91 -2.43
C LEU A 585 24.37 1.33 -2.72
N ARG A 586 25.35 0.88 -1.91
CA ARG A 586 26.77 1.15 -2.13
C ARG A 586 27.23 0.66 -3.50
N GLU A 587 26.96 -0.59 -3.85
CA GLU A 587 27.35 -1.15 -5.16
C GLU A 587 26.64 -0.44 -6.31
N LYS A 588 25.34 -0.15 -6.17
CA LYS A 588 24.59 0.62 -7.17
C LYS A 588 25.22 2.00 -7.40
N PHE A 589 25.50 2.74 -6.33
CA PHE A 589 26.07 4.08 -6.42
C PHE A 589 27.48 4.06 -7.00
N LYS A 590 28.29 3.05 -6.65
CA LYS A 590 29.62 2.85 -7.24
C LYS A 590 29.54 2.62 -8.75
N ILE A 591 28.67 1.73 -9.21
CA ILE A 591 28.47 1.46 -10.64
C ILE A 591 27.98 2.73 -11.37
N GLU A 592 27.03 3.46 -10.79
CA GLU A 592 26.55 4.71 -11.37
C GLU A 592 27.66 5.78 -11.44
N TYR A 593 28.48 5.89 -10.40
CA TYR A 593 29.62 6.80 -10.36
C TYR A 593 30.63 6.49 -11.47
N GLU A 594 31.07 5.24 -11.58
CA GLU A 594 32.01 4.79 -12.63
C GLU A 594 31.44 5.05 -14.03
N ARG A 595 30.13 4.81 -14.23
CA ARG A 595 29.46 5.09 -15.51
C ARG A 595 29.48 6.57 -15.85
N ARG A 596 29.22 7.46 -14.89
CA ARG A 596 29.26 8.92 -15.10
C ARG A 596 30.67 9.40 -15.40
N GLN A 597 31.68 8.88 -14.72
CA GLN A 597 33.09 9.19 -14.99
C GLN A 597 33.49 8.79 -16.42
N MET A 598 33.14 7.58 -16.86
CA MET A 598 33.38 7.15 -18.24
C MET A 598 32.63 7.98 -19.29
N GLN A 599 31.44 8.49 -18.97
CA GLN A 599 30.70 9.38 -19.86
C GLN A 599 31.33 10.77 -19.94
N SER A 600 31.81 11.31 -18.82
CA SER A 600 32.56 12.57 -18.80
C SER A 600 33.81 12.48 -19.66
N LEU A 601 34.57 11.38 -19.54
CA LEU A 601 35.80 11.14 -20.31
C LEU A 601 35.56 10.91 -21.82
N LYS A 602 34.33 10.65 -22.24
CA LYS A 602 33.95 10.50 -23.66
C LYS A 602 33.32 11.77 -24.25
N GLY A 603 33.02 12.76 -23.42
CA GLY A 603 32.34 14.00 -23.80
C GLY A 603 33.28 15.18 -24.03
N ASP A 604 34.57 15.02 -23.70
CA ASP A 604 35.70 15.87 -24.10
C ASP A 604 36.41 15.23 -25.30
#